data_AF-A0A9P7EE48-F1
#
_entry.id   AF-A0A9P7EE48-F1
#
_cell.length_a   1.000
_cell.length_b   1.000
_cell.length_c   1.000
_cell.angle_alpha   90.00
_cell.angle_beta   90.00
_cell.angle_gamma   90.00
#
_symmetry.space_group_name_H-M   'P 1'
#
loop_
_entity.id
_entity.type
_entity.pdbx_description
1 polymer ?
#
loop_
_entity_poly.entity_id
_entity_poly.type
_entity_poly.pdbx_seq_one_letter_code
_entity_poly.pdbx_strand_id
1 'polypeptide(L)'
;MSSNQAQMNAVLRKSLIGEHLNTQFYLFSTRSKREGNITKLQPLFADDEVLVASSEYFSGLLSEESPNDPNLVEFQDHHRQGGVSLDEYDYASDSDLDEEEGKEETNGFVQDNEKSELRVKVSAEQIPQTPSIKDFNTQEVQHDTISSRRVLVMDTAFKTWQALLYYLYTNEIIFAPLRSQASPTKHSSLKEPPPCSPKSMYRLACKIKHVGLQTKALAAIRSSLTEHNVLQELSSSLTSRFPAILEVEVDILFQHIATPTVTKDFPILIQRIVGAGSTGFPHGAEILTKLHEKMLNQLVLPRGRKTKHSMF
;
A
#
# COMPACT_ATOMS: atom_id res chain seq x y z
N MET A 1 -16.22 -16.46 21.95
CA MET A 1 -15.96 -15.39 20.96
C MET A 1 -14.45 -15.31 20.77
N SER A 2 -13.95 -15.20 19.55
CA SER A 2 -12.51 -14.96 19.35
C SER A 2 -12.13 -13.59 19.93
N SER A 3 -10.89 -13.43 20.39
CA SER A 3 -10.39 -12.16 20.96
C SER A 3 -10.65 -10.99 20.01
N ASN A 4 -10.43 -11.19 18.71
CA ASN A 4 -10.61 -10.17 17.67
C ASN A 4 -12.08 -9.74 17.51
N GLN A 5 -13.02 -10.69 17.61
CA GLN A 5 -14.45 -10.35 17.53
C GLN A 5 -14.88 -9.48 18.71
N ALA A 6 -14.34 -9.73 19.90
CA ALA A 6 -14.62 -8.90 21.08
C ALA A 6 -14.05 -7.48 20.91
N GLN A 7 -12.81 -7.36 20.42
CA GLN A 7 -12.18 -6.07 20.12
C GLN A 7 -12.96 -5.29 19.07
N MET A 8 -13.32 -5.90 17.95
CA MET A 8 -14.09 -5.26 16.89
C MET A 8 -15.46 -4.79 17.38
N ASN A 9 -16.14 -5.60 18.19
CA ASN A 9 -17.41 -5.20 18.80
C ASN A 9 -17.25 -4.03 19.79
N ALA A 10 -16.12 -3.96 20.52
CA ALA A 10 -15.84 -2.85 21.43
C ALA A 10 -15.60 -1.54 20.67
N VAL A 11 -14.75 -1.59 19.64
CA VAL A 11 -14.48 -0.48 18.69
C VAL A 11 -15.78 0.01 18.04
N LEU A 12 -16.63 -0.91 17.57
CA LEU A 12 -17.92 -0.55 16.98
C LEU A 12 -18.85 0.14 17.99
N ARG A 13 -18.93 -0.35 19.23
CA ARG A 13 -19.78 0.27 20.27
C ARG A 13 -19.32 1.69 20.59
N LYS A 14 -18.00 1.89 20.71
CA LYS A 14 -17.37 3.21 20.85
C LYS A 14 -17.71 4.15 19.67
N SER A 15 -17.62 3.64 18.44
CA SER A 15 -18.04 4.36 17.23
C SER A 15 -19.48 4.83 17.24
N LEU A 16 -20.41 4.01 17.74
CA LEU A 16 -21.85 4.32 17.71
C LEU A 16 -22.24 5.44 18.68
N ILE A 17 -21.46 5.65 19.74
CA ILE A 17 -21.71 6.71 20.74
C ILE A 17 -20.87 7.98 20.48
N GLY A 18 -20.09 8.01 19.39
CA GLY A 18 -19.25 9.15 19.03
C GLY A 18 -17.92 9.24 19.80
N GLU A 19 -17.58 8.22 20.59
CA GLU A 19 -16.29 8.12 21.30
C GLU A 19 -15.28 7.36 20.42
N HIS A 20 -14.83 7.92 19.29
CA HIS A 20 -14.07 7.10 18.33
C HIS A 20 -13.05 7.82 17.46
N LEU A 21 -12.05 7.04 17.01
CA LEU A 21 -11.10 7.38 15.94
C LEU A 21 -10.20 8.57 16.24
N ASN A 22 -9.56 8.50 17.39
CA ASN A 22 -8.69 9.54 17.93
C ASN A 22 -7.51 9.90 17.03
N THR A 23 -7.12 9.03 16.10
CA THR A 23 -6.06 9.31 15.13
C THR A 23 -6.57 9.27 13.69
N GLN A 24 -6.25 10.32 12.95
CA GLN A 24 -6.50 10.46 11.52
C GLN A 24 -5.17 10.41 10.75
N PHE A 25 -4.99 9.40 9.91
CA PHE A 25 -3.86 9.32 8.99
C PHE A 25 -4.26 9.87 7.62
N TYR A 26 -3.54 10.86 7.13
CA TYR A 26 -3.69 11.39 5.78
C TYR A 26 -2.63 10.73 4.89
N LEU A 27 -3.08 10.03 3.84
CA LEU A 27 -2.20 9.30 2.92
C LEU A 27 -2.57 9.56 1.47
N PHE A 28 -1.58 9.44 0.57
CA PHE A 28 -1.81 9.55 -0.86
C PHE A 28 -2.39 8.26 -1.45
N SER A 29 -3.41 8.39 -2.30
CA SER A 29 -4.11 7.27 -2.94
C SER A 29 -3.87 7.16 -4.44
N THR A 30 -3.46 8.25 -5.11
CA THR A 30 -3.47 8.34 -6.57
C THR A 30 -2.15 8.90 -7.09
N ARG A 31 -1.67 8.33 -8.19
CA ARG A 31 -0.52 8.83 -8.96
C ARG A 31 -0.97 9.44 -10.29
N SER A 32 -0.39 10.57 -10.65
CA SER A 32 -0.51 11.18 -11.96
C SER A 32 0.64 10.75 -12.85
N LYS A 33 0.33 10.03 -13.94
CA LYS A 33 1.34 9.68 -14.96
C LYS A 33 1.82 10.88 -15.76
N ARG A 34 0.99 11.92 -15.89
CA ARG A 34 1.30 13.12 -16.69
C ARG A 34 2.26 14.05 -15.94
N GLU A 35 2.00 14.26 -14.67
CA GLU A 35 2.77 15.19 -13.84
C GLU A 35 3.92 14.52 -13.08
N GLY A 36 3.93 13.19 -12.98
CA GLY A 36 4.94 12.48 -12.19
C GLY A 36 4.79 12.75 -10.69
N ASN A 37 3.56 13.00 -10.23
CA ASN A 37 3.26 13.35 -8.84
C ASN A 37 2.23 12.39 -8.22
N ILE A 38 2.22 12.29 -6.89
CA ILE A 38 1.09 11.74 -6.12
C ILE A 38 0.22 12.88 -5.59
N THR A 39 -1.09 12.80 -5.78
CA THR A 39 -1.95 14.01 -5.73
C THR A 39 -3.13 13.91 -4.77
N LYS A 40 -3.78 12.75 -4.65
CA LYS A 40 -5.01 12.61 -3.86
C LYS A 40 -4.73 12.18 -2.43
N LEU A 41 -4.88 13.10 -1.47
CA LEU A 41 -4.82 12.82 -0.03
C LEU A 41 -6.19 12.33 0.49
N GLN A 42 -6.18 11.24 1.25
CA GLN A 42 -7.38 10.69 1.87
C GLN A 42 -7.16 10.38 3.35
N PRO A 43 -8.15 10.65 4.22
CA PRO A 43 -8.07 10.30 5.63
C PRO A 43 -8.42 8.82 5.86
N LEU A 44 -7.66 8.17 6.71
CA LEU A 44 -7.98 6.93 7.39
C LEU A 44 -8.08 7.18 8.88
N PHE A 45 -9.01 6.49 9.50
CA PHE A 45 -9.32 6.68 10.90
C PHE A 45 -8.92 5.43 11.67
N ALA A 46 -8.33 5.63 12.85
CA ALA A 46 -7.86 4.54 13.69
C ALA A 46 -8.11 4.83 15.18
N ASP A 47 -8.30 3.74 15.91
CA ASP A 47 -8.50 3.69 17.35
C ASP A 47 -7.15 3.52 18.04
N ASP A 48 -6.81 4.44 18.93
CA ASP A 48 -5.50 4.49 19.57
C ASP A 48 -5.23 3.25 20.43
N GLU A 49 -6.23 2.68 21.11
CA GLU A 49 -6.04 1.49 21.94
C GLU A 49 -5.62 0.29 21.08
N VAL A 50 -6.24 0.13 19.92
CA VAL A 50 -5.87 -0.93 18.97
C VAL A 50 -4.47 -0.70 18.40
N LEU A 51 -4.14 0.54 18.05
CA LEU A 51 -2.80 0.89 17.55
C LEU A 51 -1.72 0.59 18.60
N VAL A 52 -1.86 1.10 19.82
CA VAL A 52 -0.90 0.89 20.92
C VAL A 52 -0.75 -0.59 21.24
N ALA A 53 -1.85 -1.35 21.30
CA ALA A 53 -1.81 -2.78 21.58
C ALA A 53 -1.11 -3.60 20.48
N SER A 54 -1.07 -3.09 19.24
CA SER A 54 -0.54 -3.83 18.10
C SER A 54 0.99 -3.79 17.96
N SER A 55 1.64 -2.67 18.32
CA SER A 55 3.10 -2.54 18.20
C SER A 55 3.67 -1.39 19.02
N GLU A 56 4.93 -1.56 19.45
CA GLU A 56 5.70 -0.50 20.10
C GLU A 56 5.85 0.75 19.22
N TYR A 57 5.90 0.56 17.89
CA TYR A 57 5.95 1.65 16.93
C TYR A 57 4.79 2.64 17.11
N PHE A 58 3.56 2.13 17.20
CA PHE A 58 2.39 2.99 17.39
C PHE A 58 2.30 3.54 18.80
N SER A 59 2.79 2.81 19.81
CA SER A 59 2.88 3.35 21.18
C SER A 59 3.80 4.57 21.24
N GLY A 60 4.96 4.53 20.57
CA GLY A 60 5.86 5.67 20.45
C GLY A 60 5.24 6.80 19.64
N LEU A 61 4.65 6.47 18.49
CA LEU A 61 3.98 7.44 17.64
C LEU A 61 2.91 8.24 18.39
N LEU A 62 2.11 7.59 19.24
CA LEU A 62 1.01 8.24 19.95
C LEU A 62 1.45 8.95 21.24
N SER A 63 2.56 8.52 21.85
CA SER A 63 3.07 9.11 23.10
C SER A 63 3.89 10.40 22.88
N GLU A 64 4.52 10.54 21.71
CA GLU A 64 5.38 11.70 21.42
C GLU A 64 4.57 12.88 20.85
N GLU A 65 4.88 14.11 21.27
CA GLU A 65 4.28 15.34 20.73
C GLU A 65 4.61 15.53 19.24
N SER A 66 5.76 15.02 18.78
CA SER A 66 6.17 15.01 17.37
C SER A 66 6.65 13.61 16.95
N PRO A 67 6.30 13.13 15.75
CA PRO A 67 6.78 11.82 15.30
C PRO A 67 8.30 11.82 15.12
N ASN A 68 8.99 10.86 15.74
CA ASN A 68 10.43 10.61 15.48
C ASN A 68 10.74 10.11 14.05
N ASP A 69 9.72 9.74 13.28
CA ASP A 69 9.85 9.31 11.90
C ASP A 69 9.76 10.52 10.95
N PRO A 70 10.80 10.83 10.16
CA PRO A 70 10.79 11.98 9.25
C PRO A 70 9.69 11.93 8.18
N ASN A 71 9.14 10.73 7.91
CA ASN A 71 8.05 10.55 6.95
C ASN A 71 6.65 10.69 7.59
N LEU A 72 6.59 10.96 8.89
CA LEU A 72 5.37 11.26 9.63
C LEU A 72 5.39 12.72 10.09
N VAL A 73 4.45 13.50 9.59
CA VAL A 73 4.35 14.94 9.91
C VAL A 73 2.99 15.21 10.54
N GLU A 74 2.92 16.13 11.50
CA GLU A 74 1.62 16.59 11.99
C GLU A 74 0.87 17.30 10.87
N PHE A 75 -0.34 16.83 10.57
CA PHE A 75 -1.07 17.31 9.40
C PHE A 75 -1.71 18.67 9.65
N GLN A 76 -1.27 19.65 8.86
CA GLN A 76 -1.86 20.98 8.72
C GLN A 76 -2.64 21.13 7.40
N ASP A 77 -3.65 22.01 7.37
CA ASP A 77 -4.58 22.10 6.23
C ASP A 77 -3.92 22.57 4.91
N HIS A 78 -2.76 23.22 4.97
CA HIS A 78 -2.00 23.65 3.80
C HIS A 78 -1.39 22.49 3.00
N HIS A 79 -1.20 21.31 3.61
CA HIS A 79 -0.69 20.13 2.88
C HIS A 79 -1.69 19.57 1.85
N ARG A 80 -2.96 20.00 1.89
CA ARG A 80 -3.98 19.56 0.91
C ARG A 80 -3.71 20.07 -0.51
N GLN A 81 -2.80 21.03 -0.69
CA GLN A 81 -2.62 21.76 -1.95
C GLN A 81 -1.29 21.48 -2.67
N GLY A 82 -0.54 20.44 -2.26
CA GLY A 82 0.72 20.07 -2.91
C GLY A 82 0.78 18.58 -3.25
N GLY A 83 1.10 18.27 -4.51
CA GLY A 83 1.53 16.92 -4.89
C GLY A 83 2.98 16.69 -4.48
N VAL A 84 3.34 15.43 -4.21
CA VAL A 84 4.74 15.03 -3.94
C VAL A 84 5.30 14.38 -5.19
N SER A 85 6.58 14.62 -5.47
CA SER A 85 7.28 13.99 -6.59
C SER A 85 7.24 12.47 -6.45
N LEU A 86 6.93 11.77 -7.54
CA LEU A 86 6.89 10.31 -7.59
C LEU A 86 8.26 9.69 -7.33
N ASP A 87 9.35 10.38 -7.68
CA ASP A 87 10.72 9.90 -7.50
C ASP A 87 11.16 9.90 -6.04
N GLU A 88 10.59 10.77 -5.22
CA GLU A 88 10.79 10.80 -3.76
C GLU A 88 9.87 9.82 -3.03
N TYR A 89 8.82 9.34 -3.72
CA TYR A 89 7.83 8.44 -3.15
C TYR A 89 8.19 6.98 -3.44
N ASP A 90 8.88 6.37 -2.49
CA ASP A 90 9.41 5.02 -2.66
C ASP A 90 8.33 3.95 -3.02
N TYR A 91 7.03 4.19 -2.80
CA TYR A 91 5.93 3.26 -3.14
C TYR A 91 5.38 3.42 -4.57
N ALA A 92 5.98 4.28 -5.39
CA ALA A 92 5.56 4.56 -6.77
C ALA A 92 5.44 3.30 -7.65
N SER A 93 6.29 2.29 -7.41
CA SER A 93 6.37 1.02 -8.13
C SER A 93 5.32 -0.02 -7.72
N ASP A 94 4.65 0.17 -6.58
CA ASP A 94 3.73 -0.83 -6.02
C ASP A 94 2.26 -0.64 -6.43
N SER A 95 1.48 -1.72 -6.51
CA SER A 95 0.08 -1.75 -7.03
C SER A 95 -0.96 -0.97 -6.20
N ASP A 96 -0.55 -0.27 -5.15
CA ASP A 96 -1.45 0.36 -4.17
C ASP A 96 -1.92 1.78 -4.52
N LEU A 97 -1.38 2.37 -5.58
CA LEU A 97 -1.80 3.68 -6.08
C LEU A 97 -2.76 3.54 -7.26
N ASP A 98 -3.89 4.24 -7.19
CA ASP A 98 -4.80 4.42 -8.32
C ASP A 98 -4.16 5.27 -9.41
N GLU A 99 -4.52 5.03 -10.66
CA GLU A 99 -4.12 5.87 -11.78
C GLU A 99 -5.10 7.01 -11.94
N GLU A 100 -4.61 8.23 -12.09
CA GLU A 100 -5.46 9.35 -12.46
C GLU A 100 -6.11 9.08 -13.82
N GLU A 101 -7.45 8.94 -13.84
CA GLU A 101 -8.21 8.81 -15.08
C GLU A 101 -8.04 10.08 -15.90
N GLY A 102 -7.28 9.99 -16.99
CA GLY A 102 -7.18 11.08 -17.94
C GLY A 102 -8.56 11.36 -18.51
N LYS A 103 -9.06 12.60 -18.35
CA LYS A 103 -10.18 13.06 -19.17
C LYS A 103 -9.73 12.93 -20.62
N GLU A 104 -10.26 11.95 -21.35
CA GLU A 104 -10.23 12.00 -22.80
C GLU A 104 -11.05 13.23 -23.18
N GLU A 105 -10.38 14.27 -23.67
CA GLU A 105 -11.06 15.37 -24.35
C GLU A 105 -11.61 14.81 -25.66
N THR A 106 -12.78 14.19 -25.60
CA THR A 106 -13.58 13.95 -26.79
C THR A 106 -14.08 15.32 -27.26
N ASN A 107 -13.28 15.96 -28.13
CA ASN A 107 -13.75 17.04 -28.99
C ASN A 107 -14.85 16.48 -29.89
N GLY A 108 -16.10 16.66 -29.47
CA GLY A 108 -17.30 16.25 -30.20
C GLY A 108 -18.44 17.20 -29.91
N PHE A 109 -18.47 18.32 -30.64
CA PHE A 109 -19.69 19.11 -30.84
C PHE A 109 -20.78 18.22 -31.44
N VAL A 110 -21.88 17.94 -30.72
CA VAL A 110 -23.21 17.77 -31.30
C VAL A 110 -24.27 18.26 -30.29
N GLN A 111 -25.19 19.10 -30.79
CA GLN A 111 -26.38 19.67 -30.17
C GLN A 111 -27.43 18.64 -29.73
N ASP A 112 -28.27 19.04 -28.76
CA ASP A 112 -29.69 18.69 -28.48
C ASP A 112 -30.26 17.39 -29.10
N ASN A 113 -31.04 16.52 -28.43
CA ASN A 113 -32.29 16.83 -27.73
C ASN A 113 -32.88 15.54 -27.08
N GLU A 114 -33.96 15.70 -26.30
CA GLU A 114 -34.94 14.68 -25.84
C GLU A 114 -34.72 14.03 -24.44
N LYS A 115 -34.91 14.88 -23.43
CA LYS A 115 -36.06 14.87 -22.49
C LYS A 115 -36.83 13.55 -22.24
N SER A 116 -36.93 13.16 -20.96
CA SER A 116 -38.10 12.49 -20.37
C SER A 116 -38.24 12.91 -18.91
N GLU A 117 -39.21 13.79 -18.67
CA GLU A 117 -39.59 14.34 -17.36
C GLU A 117 -40.48 13.38 -16.57
N LEU A 118 -40.41 13.43 -15.23
CA LEU A 118 -41.62 13.51 -14.40
C LEU A 118 -41.40 14.51 -13.26
N ARG A 119 -42.21 15.56 -13.30
CA ARG A 119 -42.21 16.77 -12.46
C ARG A 119 -43.52 16.79 -11.68
N VAL A 120 -43.48 17.04 -10.38
CA VAL A 120 -44.61 17.62 -9.64
C VAL A 120 -44.15 18.90 -8.97
N LYS A 121 -44.86 19.98 -9.31
CA LYS A 121 -44.65 21.38 -8.92
C LYS A 121 -45.42 21.67 -7.62
N VAL A 122 -44.89 22.55 -6.77
CA VAL A 122 -45.72 23.52 -6.02
C VAL A 122 -44.98 24.86 -5.97
N SER A 123 -45.74 25.92 -6.26
CA SER A 123 -45.33 27.31 -6.52
C SER A 123 -44.91 28.10 -5.29
N ALA A 124 -44.08 29.12 -5.55
CA ALA A 124 -43.76 30.21 -4.65
C ALA A 124 -44.85 31.29 -4.70
N GLU A 125 -45.29 31.77 -3.54
CA GLU A 125 -45.94 33.07 -3.40
C GLU A 125 -45.55 33.72 -2.06
N GLN A 126 -45.01 34.93 -2.20
CA GLN A 126 -45.07 36.09 -1.31
C GLN A 126 -44.23 36.12 -0.01
N ILE A 127 -43.23 37.00 -0.06
CA ILE A 127 -42.43 37.55 1.04
C ILE A 127 -43.29 38.53 1.87
N PRO A 128 -43.26 38.44 3.20
CA PRO A 128 -43.24 39.65 4.03
C PRO A 128 -41.97 39.76 4.90
N GLN A 129 -41.61 41.01 5.17
CA GLN A 129 -40.38 41.47 5.81
C GLN A 129 -40.26 41.10 7.30
N THR A 130 -39.00 41.00 7.73
CA THR A 130 -38.39 40.84 9.08
C THR A 130 -39.17 41.34 10.31
N PRO A 131 -38.86 40.77 11.49
CA PRO A 131 -37.94 41.51 12.37
C PRO A 131 -36.72 40.68 12.82
N SER A 132 -35.58 41.36 12.91
CA SER A 132 -34.35 40.85 13.52
C SER A 132 -34.60 40.40 14.96
N ILE A 133 -34.18 39.18 15.28
CA ILE A 133 -33.81 38.80 16.64
C ILE A 133 -32.29 38.64 16.63
N LYS A 134 -31.62 39.67 17.15
CA LYS A 134 -30.23 39.60 17.60
C LYS A 134 -30.21 38.87 18.95
N ASP A 135 -29.07 38.26 19.24
CA ASP A 135 -28.64 37.79 20.56
C ASP A 135 -29.24 36.46 21.04
N PHE A 136 -28.83 35.36 20.38
CA PHE A 136 -28.47 34.16 21.14
C PHE A 136 -26.95 34.12 21.23
N ASN A 137 -26.47 34.60 22.37
CA ASN A 137 -25.12 34.38 22.86
C ASN A 137 -24.99 32.87 23.13
N THR A 138 -24.68 32.09 22.11
CA THR A 138 -24.29 30.69 22.30
C THR A 138 -22.94 30.73 22.98
N GLN A 139 -22.97 30.70 24.32
CA GLN A 139 -21.81 30.31 25.09
C GLN A 139 -21.31 29.01 24.49
N GLU A 140 -20.12 29.06 23.90
CA GLU A 140 -19.37 27.89 23.48
C GLU A 140 -19.35 26.94 24.67
N VAL A 141 -20.18 25.91 24.60
CA VAL A 141 -20.00 24.73 25.44
C VAL A 141 -18.67 24.18 24.97
N GLN A 142 -17.63 24.46 25.74
CA GLN A 142 -16.39 23.70 25.72
C GLN A 142 -16.76 22.26 26.04
N HIS A 143 -17.21 21.52 25.04
CA HIS A 143 -16.91 20.12 24.99
C HIS A 143 -15.39 20.07 24.91
N ASP A 144 -14.76 19.45 25.89
CA ASP A 144 -13.39 18.94 25.78
C ASP A 144 -13.36 18.10 24.49
N THR A 145 -13.06 18.78 23.39
CA THR A 145 -13.07 18.18 22.07
C THR A 145 -11.79 17.41 22.07
N ILE A 146 -11.86 16.10 22.31
CA ILE A 146 -10.71 15.20 22.23
C ILE A 146 -10.01 15.53 20.91
N SER A 147 -8.88 16.23 20.99
CA SER A 147 -8.16 16.70 19.81
C SER A 147 -7.70 15.47 19.05
N SER A 148 -8.40 15.10 17.98
CA SER A 148 -8.01 13.94 17.19
C SER A 148 -6.67 14.24 16.52
N ARG A 149 -5.66 13.43 16.82
CA ARG A 149 -4.31 13.58 16.26
C ARG A 149 -4.38 13.40 14.74
N ARG A 150 -3.87 14.36 13.98
CA ARG A 150 -3.82 14.28 12.51
C ARG A 150 -2.39 14.07 12.05
N VAL A 151 -2.12 12.95 11.38
CA VAL A 151 -0.78 12.53 10.96
C VAL A 151 -0.75 12.38 9.44
N LEU A 152 0.16 13.09 8.78
CA LEU A 152 0.48 12.92 7.37
C LEU A 152 1.50 11.80 7.21
N VAL A 153 1.19 10.78 6.42
CA VAL A 153 2.11 9.67 6.11
C VAL A 153 2.63 9.83 4.69
N MET A 154 3.91 10.19 4.56
CA MET A 154 4.53 10.57 3.30
C MET A 154 5.18 9.41 2.55
N ASP A 155 5.37 8.27 3.20
CA ASP A 155 6.13 7.14 2.66
C ASP A 155 5.32 5.86 2.56
N THR A 156 3.98 5.93 2.56
CA THR A 156 3.11 4.75 2.44
C THR A 156 1.83 5.11 1.70
N ALA A 157 1.35 4.20 0.84
CA ALA A 157 0.12 4.41 0.08
C ALA A 157 -1.12 4.18 0.93
N PHE A 158 -2.19 4.90 0.63
CA PHE A 158 -3.49 4.80 1.32
C PHE A 158 -3.97 3.35 1.41
N LYS A 159 -3.97 2.60 0.30
CA LYS A 159 -4.47 1.20 0.29
C LYS A 159 -3.63 0.28 1.16
N THR A 160 -2.31 0.46 1.16
CA THR A 160 -1.41 -0.31 2.03
C THR A 160 -1.72 -0.04 3.50
N TRP A 161 -1.86 1.23 3.88
CA TRP A 161 -2.17 1.59 5.26
C TRP A 161 -3.57 1.16 5.68
N GLN A 162 -4.54 1.24 4.77
CA GLN A 162 -5.90 0.74 4.99
C GLN A 162 -5.89 -0.77 5.27
N ALA A 163 -5.14 -1.54 4.47
CA ALA A 163 -4.97 -2.97 4.69
C ALA A 163 -4.24 -3.29 6.00
N LEU A 164 -3.25 -2.48 6.39
CA LEU A 164 -2.60 -2.60 7.70
C LEU A 164 -3.61 -2.39 8.82
N LEU A 165 -4.33 -1.26 8.83
CA LEU A 165 -5.31 -0.98 9.87
C LEU A 165 -6.33 -2.11 9.96
N TYR A 166 -6.92 -2.52 8.84
CA TYR A 166 -7.84 -3.66 8.80
C TYR A 166 -7.24 -4.90 9.45
N TYR A 167 -6.00 -5.25 9.08
CA TYR A 167 -5.28 -6.38 9.66
C TYR A 167 -5.08 -6.25 11.18
N LEU A 168 -4.83 -5.05 11.71
CA LEU A 168 -4.70 -4.84 13.16
C LEU A 168 -6.02 -5.09 13.92
N TYR A 169 -7.17 -4.84 13.29
CA TYR A 169 -8.48 -5.13 13.88
C TYR A 169 -8.92 -6.59 13.74
N THR A 170 -8.63 -7.22 12.59
CA THR A 170 -9.23 -8.51 12.22
C THR A 170 -8.24 -9.66 12.24
N ASN A 171 -6.94 -9.36 12.12
CA ASN A 171 -5.84 -10.30 11.81
C ASN A 171 -5.97 -10.96 10.43
N GLU A 172 -6.78 -10.37 9.54
CA GLU A 172 -6.97 -10.81 8.15
C GLU A 172 -6.26 -9.84 7.19
N ILE A 173 -5.60 -10.39 6.18
CA ILE A 173 -4.95 -9.61 5.13
C ILE A 173 -5.07 -10.35 3.80
N ILE A 174 -5.34 -9.59 2.74
CA ILE A 174 -5.36 -10.06 1.37
C ILE A 174 -4.30 -9.30 0.59
N PHE A 175 -3.51 -10.02 -0.19
CA PHE A 175 -2.50 -9.44 -1.07
C PHE A 175 -3.00 -9.38 -2.50
N ALA A 176 -2.85 -8.21 -3.11
CA ALA A 176 -3.05 -8.02 -4.54
C ALA A 176 -1.92 -8.72 -5.33
N PRO A 177 -2.17 -9.09 -6.59
CA PRO A 177 -1.11 -9.53 -7.49
C PRO A 177 0.01 -8.48 -7.60
N LEU A 178 1.24 -8.94 -7.86
CA LEU A 178 2.34 -8.04 -8.16
C LEU A 178 2.04 -7.28 -9.46
N ARG A 179 2.53 -6.05 -9.59
CA ARG A 179 2.40 -5.29 -10.86
C ARG A 179 3.00 -6.00 -12.07
N SER A 180 4.00 -6.83 -11.86
CA SER A 180 4.61 -7.66 -12.90
C SER A 180 3.73 -8.82 -13.34
N GLN A 181 2.65 -9.13 -12.59
CA GLN A 181 1.63 -10.09 -13.00
C GLN A 181 0.54 -9.36 -13.78
N ALA A 182 0.30 -9.74 -15.04
CA ALA A 182 -0.67 -9.12 -15.95
C ALA A 182 -2.13 -9.50 -15.61
N SER A 183 -2.55 -9.34 -14.35
CA SER A 183 -3.93 -9.58 -13.92
C SER A 183 -4.62 -8.25 -13.61
N PRO A 184 -5.77 -7.94 -14.23
CA PRO A 184 -6.58 -6.80 -13.81
C PRO A 184 -7.06 -7.04 -12.37
N THR A 185 -6.71 -6.12 -11.47
CA THR A 185 -7.26 -6.07 -10.11
C THR A 185 -8.77 -5.82 -10.22
N LYS A 186 -9.58 -6.82 -9.89
CA LYS A 186 -11.02 -6.62 -9.69
C LYS A 186 -11.21 -5.66 -8.52
N HIS A 187 -12.14 -4.72 -8.65
CA HIS A 187 -12.51 -3.84 -7.55
C HIS A 187 -12.96 -4.70 -6.36
N SER A 188 -12.31 -4.53 -5.21
CA SER A 188 -12.68 -5.23 -3.98
C SER A 188 -14.09 -4.83 -3.60
N SER A 189 -14.96 -5.82 -3.40
CA SER A 189 -16.27 -5.56 -2.80
C SER A 189 -16.09 -5.10 -1.36
N LEU A 190 -17.01 -4.30 -0.82
CA LEU A 190 -17.01 -3.89 0.60
C LEU A 190 -17.06 -5.07 1.60
N LYS A 191 -17.25 -6.31 1.11
CA LYS A 191 -17.33 -7.52 1.93
C LYS A 191 -15.98 -8.21 2.12
N GLU A 192 -14.97 -7.86 1.33
CA GLU A 192 -13.66 -8.48 1.40
C GLU A 192 -12.66 -7.54 2.10
N PRO A 193 -11.67 -8.09 2.81
CA PRO A 193 -10.54 -7.32 3.30
C PRO A 193 -9.92 -6.46 2.18
N PRO A 194 -9.57 -5.20 2.44
CA PRO A 194 -8.97 -4.33 1.44
C PRO A 194 -7.62 -4.93 0.98
N PRO A 195 -7.45 -5.22 -0.32
CA PRO A 195 -6.22 -5.82 -0.82
C PRO A 195 -5.10 -4.78 -0.88
N CYS A 196 -3.86 -5.21 -0.69
CA CYS A 196 -2.67 -4.37 -0.88
C CYS A 196 -1.52 -5.13 -1.55
N SER A 197 -0.55 -4.41 -2.11
CA SER A 197 0.67 -4.99 -2.65
C SER A 197 1.45 -5.68 -1.53
N PRO A 198 1.86 -6.94 -1.71
CA PRO A 198 2.68 -7.63 -0.72
C PRO A 198 4.07 -6.98 -0.58
N LYS A 199 4.58 -6.31 -1.63
CA LYS A 199 5.83 -5.53 -1.58
C LYS A 199 5.71 -4.31 -0.66
N SER A 200 4.66 -3.52 -0.87
CA SER A 200 4.31 -2.39 -0.02
C SER A 200 4.16 -2.82 1.44
N MET A 201 3.39 -3.88 1.67
CA MET A 201 3.12 -4.35 3.02
C MET A 201 4.36 -4.90 3.70
N TYR A 202 5.25 -5.61 2.99
CA TYR A 202 6.51 -6.08 3.54
C TYR A 202 7.36 -4.91 4.06
N ARG A 203 7.48 -3.84 3.27
CA ARG A 203 8.21 -2.63 3.64
C ARG A 203 7.62 -1.96 4.87
N LEU A 204 6.30 -1.76 4.87
CA LEU A 204 5.58 -1.17 5.99
C LEU A 204 5.76 -2.02 7.25
N ALA A 205 5.63 -3.35 7.13
CA ALA A 205 5.81 -4.28 8.24
C ALA A 205 7.24 -4.27 8.79
N CYS A 206 8.27 -4.07 7.94
CA CYS A 206 9.64 -3.84 8.40
C CYS A 206 9.76 -2.53 9.18
N LYS A 207 9.19 -1.44 8.65
CA LYS A 207 9.17 -0.10 9.28
C LYS A 207 8.53 -0.14 10.68
N ILE A 208 7.35 -0.75 10.82
CA ILE A 208 6.65 -0.87 12.11
C ILE A 208 7.12 -2.06 12.97
N LYS A 209 8.16 -2.79 12.53
CA LYS A 209 8.73 -3.97 13.19
C LYS A 209 7.73 -5.12 13.47
N HIS A 210 6.69 -5.25 12.64
CA HIS A 210 5.67 -6.29 12.80
C HIS A 210 6.07 -7.60 12.08
N VAL A 211 6.85 -8.45 12.76
CA VAL A 211 7.47 -9.68 12.22
C VAL A 211 6.46 -10.65 11.60
N GLY A 212 5.27 -10.82 12.21
CA GLY A 212 4.24 -11.71 11.67
C GLY A 212 3.72 -11.27 10.30
N LEU A 213 3.70 -9.96 10.07
CA LEU A 213 3.20 -9.36 8.82
C LEU A 213 4.30 -9.33 7.76
N GLN A 214 5.56 -9.11 8.18
CA GLN A 214 6.74 -9.31 7.32
C GLN A 214 6.75 -10.73 6.76
N THR A 215 6.54 -11.74 7.62
CA THR A 215 6.54 -13.15 7.22
C THR A 215 5.41 -13.45 6.22
N LYS A 216 4.18 -12.98 6.50
CA LYS A 216 3.03 -13.15 5.61
C LYS A 216 3.27 -12.49 4.24
N ALA A 217 3.77 -11.25 4.25
CA ALA A 217 4.04 -10.51 3.02
C ALA A 217 5.17 -11.14 2.21
N LEU A 218 6.26 -11.57 2.84
CA LEU A 218 7.37 -12.28 2.19
C LEU A 218 6.90 -13.59 1.54
N ALA A 219 6.06 -14.35 2.23
CA ALA A 219 5.48 -15.58 1.69
C ALA A 219 4.61 -15.29 0.46
N ALA A 220 3.82 -14.21 0.50
CA ALA A 220 3.01 -13.78 -0.65
C ALA A 220 3.87 -13.36 -1.84
N ILE A 221 4.95 -12.58 -1.61
CA ILE A 221 5.94 -12.24 -2.64
C ILE A 221 6.52 -13.52 -3.23
N ARG A 222 7.03 -14.44 -2.41
CA ARG A 222 7.58 -15.73 -2.88
C ARG A 222 6.60 -16.50 -3.75
N SER A 223 5.33 -16.58 -3.34
CA SER A 223 4.29 -17.32 -4.06
C SER A 223 3.87 -16.70 -5.39
N SER A 224 4.18 -15.41 -5.61
CA SER A 224 3.81 -14.66 -6.81
C SER A 224 4.95 -14.55 -7.84
N LEU A 225 6.16 -14.99 -7.47
CA LEU A 225 7.29 -15.05 -8.40
C LEU A 225 7.19 -16.27 -9.32
N THR A 226 7.46 -16.06 -10.60
CA THR A 226 7.43 -17.04 -11.69
C THR A 226 8.59 -16.77 -12.65
N GLU A 227 8.84 -17.69 -13.59
CA GLU A 227 9.82 -17.51 -14.67
C GLU A 227 9.57 -16.26 -15.54
N HIS A 228 8.35 -15.73 -15.55
CA HIS A 228 7.96 -14.60 -16.38
C HIS A 228 8.20 -13.23 -15.72
N ASN A 229 8.26 -13.17 -14.39
CA ASN A 229 8.42 -11.91 -13.67
C ASN A 229 9.67 -11.82 -12.80
N VAL A 230 10.33 -12.93 -12.46
CA VAL A 230 11.46 -12.93 -11.51
C VAL A 230 12.61 -11.99 -11.92
N LEU A 231 12.91 -11.87 -13.21
CA LEU A 231 13.97 -10.97 -13.71
C LEU A 231 13.59 -9.48 -13.59
N GLN A 232 12.30 -9.17 -13.71
CA GLN A 232 11.79 -7.81 -13.49
C GLN A 232 11.84 -7.48 -11.99
N GLU A 233 11.40 -8.41 -11.14
CA GLU A 233 11.40 -8.24 -9.68
C GLU A 233 12.81 -8.08 -9.12
N LEU A 234 13.78 -8.88 -9.59
CA LEU A 234 15.21 -8.73 -9.23
C LEU A 234 15.77 -7.34 -9.54
N SER A 235 15.22 -6.64 -10.54
CA SER A 235 15.65 -5.27 -10.86
C SER A 235 14.91 -4.18 -10.08
N SER A 236 14.02 -4.56 -9.17
CA SER A 236 13.24 -3.60 -8.38
C SER A 236 14.10 -2.94 -7.29
N SER A 237 13.68 -1.74 -6.87
CA SER A 237 14.28 -1.04 -5.72
C SER A 237 14.00 -1.73 -4.38
N LEU A 238 13.00 -2.62 -4.31
CA LEU A 238 12.73 -3.40 -3.11
C LEU A 238 13.87 -4.38 -2.85
N THR A 239 14.30 -5.09 -3.89
CA THR A 239 15.36 -6.11 -3.83
C THR A 239 16.66 -5.53 -3.27
N SER A 240 17.01 -4.30 -3.63
CA SER A 240 18.23 -3.64 -3.15
C SER A 240 18.21 -3.30 -1.66
N ARG A 241 17.03 -3.04 -1.09
CA ARG A 241 16.87 -2.57 0.29
C ARG A 241 16.68 -3.71 1.29
N PHE A 242 16.19 -4.86 0.84
CA PHE A 242 15.77 -5.94 1.73
C PHE A 242 16.48 -7.25 1.35
N PRO A 243 17.57 -7.62 2.04
CA PRO A 243 18.34 -8.83 1.72
C PRO A 243 17.51 -10.12 1.71
N ALA A 244 16.50 -10.24 2.58
CA ALA A 244 15.59 -11.39 2.60
C ALA A 244 14.75 -11.52 1.31
N ILE A 245 14.40 -10.39 0.67
CA ILE A 245 13.70 -10.37 -0.62
C ILE A 245 14.64 -10.86 -1.71
N LEU A 246 15.87 -10.31 -1.75
CA LEU A 246 16.91 -10.75 -2.69
C LEU A 246 17.16 -12.26 -2.61
N GLU A 247 17.28 -12.81 -1.40
CA GLU A 247 17.44 -14.27 -1.21
C GLU A 247 16.29 -15.07 -1.83
N VAL A 248 15.04 -14.67 -1.58
CA VAL A 248 13.86 -15.32 -2.12
C VAL A 248 13.80 -15.21 -3.65
N GLU A 249 14.12 -14.05 -4.21
CA GLU A 249 14.10 -13.85 -5.66
C GLU A 249 15.20 -14.65 -6.37
N VAL A 250 16.42 -14.68 -5.81
CA VAL A 250 17.53 -15.48 -6.35
C VAL A 250 17.24 -16.99 -6.21
N ASP A 251 16.59 -17.42 -5.13
CA ASP A 251 16.10 -18.80 -4.99
C ASP A 251 15.18 -19.21 -6.15
N ILE A 252 14.19 -18.37 -6.47
CA ILE A 252 13.23 -18.65 -7.54
C ILE A 252 13.91 -18.55 -8.90
N LEU A 253 14.76 -17.56 -9.15
CA LEU A 253 15.55 -17.47 -10.37
C LEU A 253 16.36 -18.74 -10.59
N PHE A 254 17.03 -19.22 -9.54
CA PHE A 254 17.83 -20.43 -9.59
C PHE A 254 16.98 -21.67 -9.93
N GLN A 255 15.77 -21.80 -9.37
CA GLN A 255 14.83 -22.88 -9.70
C GLN A 255 14.39 -22.86 -11.18
N HIS A 256 14.28 -21.67 -11.78
CA HIS A 256 13.83 -21.48 -13.15
C HIS A 256 14.97 -21.19 -14.15
N ILE A 257 16.24 -21.33 -13.74
CA ILE A 257 17.41 -20.87 -14.53
C ILE A 257 17.52 -21.51 -15.91
N ALA A 258 17.02 -22.75 -16.06
CA ALA A 258 17.04 -23.51 -17.32
C ALA A 258 15.73 -23.40 -18.13
N THR A 259 14.76 -22.60 -17.68
CA THR A 259 13.52 -22.39 -18.45
C THR A 259 13.81 -21.55 -19.69
N PRO A 260 13.09 -21.76 -20.81
CA PRO A 260 13.32 -21.00 -22.04
C PRO A 260 13.13 -19.49 -21.86
N THR A 261 12.13 -19.08 -21.07
CA THR A 261 11.83 -17.68 -20.75
C THR A 261 13.03 -17.01 -20.06
N VAL A 262 13.51 -17.59 -18.96
CA VAL A 262 14.64 -17.04 -18.21
C VAL A 262 15.91 -17.07 -19.05
N THR A 263 16.20 -18.17 -19.74
CA THR A 263 17.43 -18.29 -20.55
C THR A 263 17.50 -17.23 -21.64
N LYS A 264 16.36 -16.88 -22.24
CA LYS A 264 16.26 -15.83 -23.27
C LYS A 264 16.49 -14.43 -22.69
N ASP A 265 15.90 -14.13 -21.53
CA ASP A 265 15.84 -12.76 -21.01
C ASP A 265 16.97 -12.47 -20.00
N PHE A 266 17.63 -13.49 -19.45
CA PHE A 266 18.73 -13.35 -18.49
C PHE A 266 19.94 -12.58 -19.04
N PRO A 267 20.39 -12.76 -20.30
CA PRO A 267 21.44 -11.93 -20.89
C PRO A 267 21.09 -10.43 -20.90
N ILE A 268 19.81 -10.09 -21.08
CA ILE A 268 19.33 -8.70 -21.04
C ILE A 268 19.46 -8.13 -19.62
N LEU A 269 19.15 -8.94 -18.61
CA LEU A 269 19.39 -8.57 -17.21
C LEU A 269 20.88 -8.30 -16.95
N ILE A 270 21.78 -9.17 -17.41
CA ILE A 270 23.23 -8.99 -17.25
C ILE A 270 23.71 -7.72 -17.94
N GLN A 271 23.28 -7.47 -19.18
CA GLN A 271 23.64 -6.24 -19.89
C GLN A 271 23.18 -4.99 -19.15
N ARG A 272 22.00 -5.03 -18.53
CA ARG A 272 21.49 -3.94 -17.70
C ARG A 272 22.30 -3.77 -16.40
N ILE A 273 22.80 -4.85 -15.80
CA ILE A 273 23.71 -4.80 -14.64
C ILE A 273 25.05 -4.15 -15.01
N VAL A 274 25.60 -4.51 -16.17
CA VAL A 274 26.93 -4.07 -16.63
C VAL A 274 26.90 -2.65 -17.24
N GLY A 275 25.73 -2.19 -17.69
CA GLY A 275 25.55 -0.86 -18.28
C GLY A 275 26.01 0.25 -17.33
N ALA A 276 26.98 1.06 -17.78
CA ALA A 276 27.48 2.20 -17.01
C ALA A 276 26.46 3.37 -17.02
N GLY A 277 26.09 3.88 -15.84
CA GLY A 277 25.20 5.04 -15.67
C GLY A 277 23.82 4.71 -15.08
N SER A 278 22.81 5.55 -15.38
CA SER A 278 21.45 5.55 -14.81
C SER A 278 20.58 4.31 -15.07
N THR A 279 21.12 3.27 -15.73
CA THR A 279 20.41 2.05 -16.12
C THR A 279 20.86 0.80 -15.34
N GLY A 280 22.03 0.87 -14.69
CA GLY A 280 22.46 -0.13 -13.72
C GLY A 280 21.71 0.04 -12.40
N PHE A 281 21.32 -1.08 -11.77
CA PHE A 281 20.76 -1.05 -10.42
C PHE A 281 21.84 -1.43 -9.40
N PRO A 282 21.85 -0.77 -8.22
CA PRO A 282 22.99 -0.77 -7.29
C PRO A 282 23.35 -2.15 -6.75
N HIS A 283 22.40 -3.09 -6.72
CA HIS A 283 22.54 -4.45 -6.20
C HIS A 283 22.82 -5.50 -7.30
N GLY A 284 23.12 -5.08 -8.53
CA GLY A 284 23.37 -6.01 -9.64
C GLY A 284 24.52 -7.00 -9.38
N ALA A 285 25.60 -6.55 -8.74
CA ALA A 285 26.72 -7.41 -8.35
C ALA A 285 26.31 -8.46 -7.30
N GLU A 286 25.45 -8.09 -6.35
CA GLU A 286 24.97 -9.00 -5.30
C GLU A 286 24.10 -10.12 -5.88
N ILE A 287 23.25 -9.80 -6.86
CA ILE A 287 22.44 -10.80 -7.57
C ILE A 287 23.33 -11.86 -8.22
N LEU A 288 24.33 -11.44 -8.98
CA LEU A 288 25.25 -12.36 -9.66
C LEU A 288 26.08 -13.18 -8.66
N THR A 289 26.54 -12.55 -7.58
CA THR A 289 27.29 -13.21 -6.52
C THR A 289 26.47 -14.32 -5.86
N LYS A 290 25.25 -14.00 -5.41
CA LYS A 290 24.36 -14.99 -4.77
C LYS A 290 23.93 -16.10 -5.71
N LEU A 291 23.68 -15.78 -6.98
CA LEU A 291 23.35 -16.81 -7.98
C LEU A 291 24.54 -17.75 -8.18
N HIS A 292 25.76 -17.21 -8.30
CA HIS A 292 26.98 -18.01 -8.43
C HIS A 292 27.23 -18.89 -7.21
N GLU A 293 27.07 -18.36 -5.99
CA GLU A 293 27.14 -19.13 -4.74
C GLU A 293 26.15 -20.31 -4.74
N LYS A 294 24.89 -20.09 -5.15
CA LYS A 294 23.90 -21.18 -5.25
C LYS A 294 24.30 -22.23 -6.29
N MET A 295 24.84 -21.83 -7.44
CA MET A 295 25.34 -22.77 -8.45
C MET A 295 26.50 -23.63 -7.91
N LEU A 296 27.47 -23.01 -7.21
CA LEU A 296 28.58 -23.72 -6.60
C LEU A 296 28.11 -24.72 -5.54
N ASN A 297 27.18 -24.31 -4.66
CA ASN A 297 26.63 -25.17 -3.62
C ASN A 297 25.92 -26.40 -4.18
N GLN A 298 25.26 -26.29 -5.34
CA GLN A 298 24.68 -27.44 -6.03
C GLN A 298 25.72 -28.41 -6.61
N LEU A 299 26.91 -27.91 -6.98
CA LEU A 299 27.99 -28.74 -7.51
C LEU A 299 28.77 -29.44 -6.38
N VAL A 300 28.86 -28.82 -5.21
CA VAL A 300 29.57 -29.35 -4.04
C VAL A 300 28.74 -30.39 -3.28
N LEU A 301 27.40 -30.31 -3.31
CA LEU A 301 26.54 -31.35 -2.74
C LEU A 301 26.52 -32.58 -3.69
N PRO A 302 26.98 -33.77 -3.25
CA PRO A 302 26.99 -34.94 -4.12
C PRO A 302 25.54 -35.30 -4.47
N ARG A 303 25.22 -35.30 -5.76
CA ARG A 303 23.97 -35.87 -6.29
C ARG A 303 23.83 -37.27 -5.70
N GLY A 304 22.96 -37.42 -4.70
CA GLY A 304 22.73 -38.69 -4.02
C GLY A 304 22.53 -39.78 -5.06
N ARG A 305 23.40 -40.79 -5.04
CA ARG A 305 23.24 -42.02 -5.82
C ARG A 305 21.82 -42.51 -5.56
N LYS A 306 20.95 -42.43 -6.56
CA LYS A 306 19.80 -43.33 -6.66
C LYS A 306 20.40 -44.72 -6.85
N THR A 307 20.75 -45.39 -5.75
CA THR A 307 21.02 -46.82 -5.75
C THR A 307 19.74 -47.49 -6.20
N LYS A 308 19.71 -47.87 -7.49
CA LYS A 308 18.80 -48.88 -8.00
C LYS A 308 18.89 -50.07 -7.04
N HIS A 309 17.88 -50.27 -6.21
CA HIS A 309 17.67 -51.57 -5.59
C HIS A 309 17.25 -52.51 -6.72
N SER A 310 18.24 -53.27 -7.18
CA SER A 310 18.11 -54.42 -8.05
C SER A 310 18.44 -55.64 -7.21
N MET A 311 17.45 -56.51 -7.01
CA MET A 311 17.52 -57.89 -6.48
C MET A 311 18.05 -57.98 -5.03
N PHE A 312 17.37 -58.68 -4.12
CA PHE A 312 16.77 -60.01 -4.22
C PHE A 312 15.41 -60.09 -3.51
#